data_AF-A0A7S3A4T0-F1
#
_entry.id   AF-A0A7S3A4T0-F1
#
_cell.length_a   1.000
_cell.length_b   1.000
_cell.length_c   1.000
_cell.angle_alpha   90.00
_cell.angle_beta   90.00
_cell.angle_gamma   90.00
#
_symmetry.space_group_name_H-M   'P 1'
#
loop_
_entity.id
_entity.type
_entity.pdbx_description
1 polymer ?
#
loop_
_entity_poly.entity_id
_entity_poly.type
_entity_poly.pdbx_seq_one_letter_code
_entity_poly.pdbx_strand_id
1 'polypeptide(L)'
;MGFGMRVNPTKLDVSEWMNSSASRSRTLQVSTPYEVACYSRTANGELTLGSRAMLRTYREPRTPLDLNTGFDKFVKSNTVAHVETLVDAVKSQNYDISEKADIVTYRNNLNKITLTPYNHRDVWELDACRVSGTVFLDIRSTNEDPTDSRGRLFTYYGYKFEQVCCSADPSEENAPVDANEEFCSMVHREIGNHRVLLCAV
;
A
#
# COMPACT_ATOMS: atom_id res chain seq x y z
N MET A 1 -35.67 -3.33 18.97
CA MET A 1 -34.72 -4.34 19.48
C MET A 1 -33.65 -4.55 18.43
N GLY A 2 -32.49 -3.90 18.57
CA GLY A 2 -31.33 -4.11 17.70
C GLY A 2 -30.20 -4.69 18.54
N PHE A 3 -29.87 -5.95 18.32
CA PHE A 3 -28.77 -6.64 18.99
C PHE A 3 -27.44 -6.04 18.53
N GLY A 4 -26.96 -5.01 19.21
CA GLY A 4 -25.56 -4.62 19.16
C GLY A 4 -24.74 -5.65 19.92
N MET A 5 -24.19 -6.64 19.23
CA MET A 5 -23.16 -7.51 19.79
C MET A 5 -21.95 -6.62 20.08
N ARG A 6 -21.81 -6.19 21.34
CA ARG A 6 -20.56 -5.63 21.85
C ARG A 6 -19.54 -6.77 21.84
N VAL A 7 -18.73 -6.82 20.80
CA VAL A 7 -17.51 -7.62 20.80
C VAL A 7 -16.61 -6.97 21.85
N ASN A 8 -16.41 -7.64 22.99
CA ASN A 8 -15.38 -7.21 23.93
C ASN A 8 -14.04 -7.23 23.17
N PRO A 9 -13.27 -6.13 23.16
CA PRO A 9 -12.00 -6.12 22.48
C PRO A 9 -11.09 -7.14 23.15
N THR A 10 -10.79 -8.22 22.45
CA THR A 10 -9.76 -9.16 22.87
C THR A 10 -8.43 -8.44 22.77
N LYS A 11 -7.88 -7.99 23.90
CA LYS A 11 -6.54 -7.41 23.94
C LYS A 11 -5.54 -8.55 23.81
N LEU A 12 -4.92 -8.69 22.64
CA LEU A 12 -3.77 -9.56 22.44
C LEU A 12 -2.52 -8.80 22.89
N ASP A 13 -1.83 -9.32 23.90
CA ASP A 13 -0.47 -8.86 24.20
C ASP A 13 0.50 -9.52 23.20
N VAL A 14 0.93 -8.75 22.22
CA VAL A 14 1.84 -9.24 21.17
C VAL A 14 3.19 -9.63 21.76
N SER A 15 3.66 -8.94 22.81
CA SER A 15 4.95 -9.25 23.44
C SER A 15 4.87 -10.59 24.16
N GLU A 16 3.77 -10.85 24.87
CA GLU A 16 3.52 -12.14 25.51
C GLU A 16 3.40 -13.26 24.47
N TRP A 17 2.63 -13.03 23.40
CA TRP A 17 2.48 -14.02 22.32
C TRP A 17 3.81 -14.33 21.63
N MET A 18 4.64 -13.31 21.34
CA MET A 18 5.96 -13.47 20.73
C MET A 18 6.93 -14.29 21.61
N ASN A 19 6.77 -14.27 22.93
CA ASN A 19 7.58 -15.07 23.86
C ASN A 19 7.01 -16.47 24.12
N SER A 20 5.79 -16.75 23.65
CA SER A 20 5.11 -18.03 23.83
C SER A 20 5.65 -19.13 22.89
N SER A 21 5.18 -20.37 23.06
CA SER A 21 5.46 -21.44 22.08
C SER A 21 4.70 -21.25 20.76
N ALA A 22 3.65 -20.42 20.73
CA ALA A 22 2.83 -20.19 19.54
C ALA A 22 3.55 -19.34 18.47
N SER A 23 4.53 -18.52 18.87
CA SER A 23 5.38 -17.72 17.97
C SER A 23 6.59 -18.50 17.43
N ARG A 24 6.91 -19.66 18.01
CA ARG A 24 8.11 -20.43 17.64
C ARG A 24 7.93 -21.01 16.24
N SER A 25 8.91 -20.71 15.37
CA SER A 25 8.81 -20.96 13.94
C SER A 25 8.63 -22.45 13.60
N ARG A 26 7.54 -22.72 12.89
CA ARG A 26 7.52 -23.71 11.80
C ARG A 26 8.14 -23.03 10.57
N THR A 27 8.85 -23.78 9.72
CA THR A 27 9.27 -23.29 8.40
C THR A 27 8.06 -22.68 7.69
N LEU A 28 8.09 -21.36 7.45
CA LEU A 28 7.01 -20.65 6.79
C LEU A 28 7.21 -20.78 5.28
N GLN A 29 6.25 -21.41 4.61
CA GLN A 29 6.23 -21.44 3.15
C GLN A 29 5.61 -20.15 2.62
N VAL A 30 6.25 -19.55 1.61
CA VAL A 30 5.80 -18.33 0.97
C VAL A 30 5.85 -18.58 -0.53
N SER A 31 4.70 -18.56 -1.20
CA SER A 31 4.62 -18.87 -2.62
C SER A 31 5.16 -17.72 -3.49
N THR A 32 5.49 -18.00 -4.75
CA THR A 32 5.80 -16.95 -5.74
C THR A 32 4.57 -16.08 -5.98
N PRO A 33 4.69 -14.74 -6.00
CA PRO A 33 3.55 -13.86 -6.24
C PRO A 33 3.12 -13.94 -7.71
N TYR A 34 1.83 -13.71 -7.98
CA TYR A 34 1.37 -13.44 -9.34
C TYR A 34 0.36 -12.29 -9.34
N GLU A 35 0.41 -11.47 -10.40
CA GLU A 35 -0.54 -10.37 -10.58
C GLU A 35 -1.90 -10.92 -11.01
N VAL A 36 -2.95 -10.41 -10.37
CA VAL A 36 -4.35 -10.73 -10.63
C VAL A 36 -5.02 -9.62 -11.44
N ALA A 37 -4.72 -8.37 -11.08
CA ALA A 37 -5.28 -7.19 -11.71
C ALA A 37 -4.31 -6.02 -11.54
N CYS A 38 -4.60 -4.92 -12.22
CA CYS A 38 -3.95 -3.63 -11.96
C CYS A 38 -4.95 -2.50 -12.15
N TYR A 39 -4.56 -1.29 -11.75
CA TYR A 39 -5.26 -0.07 -12.14
C TYR A 39 -4.26 1.09 -12.26
N SER A 40 -4.69 2.14 -12.96
CA SER A 40 -3.98 3.41 -13.04
C SER A 40 -4.88 4.53 -12.55
N ARG A 41 -4.32 5.52 -11.86
CA ARG A 41 -4.99 6.76 -11.49
C ARG A 41 -4.22 7.97 -11.99
N THR A 42 -4.90 8.87 -12.67
CA THR A 42 -4.31 10.13 -13.16
C THR A 42 -4.25 11.19 -12.06
N ALA A 43 -3.48 12.26 -12.26
CA ALA A 43 -3.38 13.37 -11.31
C ALA A 43 -4.73 14.02 -10.96
N ASN A 44 -5.71 13.95 -11.88
CA ASN A 44 -7.07 14.46 -11.68
C ASN A 44 -7.96 13.52 -10.86
N GLY A 45 -7.42 12.39 -10.39
CA GLY A 45 -8.12 11.38 -9.60
C GLY A 45 -8.90 10.34 -10.42
N GLU A 46 -8.84 10.39 -11.75
CA GLU A 46 -9.53 9.44 -12.63
C GLU A 46 -8.91 8.05 -12.52
N LEU A 47 -9.71 7.08 -12.07
CA LEU A 47 -9.32 5.69 -11.89
C LEU A 47 -9.71 4.86 -13.12
N THR A 48 -8.76 4.17 -13.72
CA THR A 48 -9.00 3.21 -14.82
C THR A 48 -8.57 1.82 -14.41
N LEU A 49 -9.55 0.93 -14.19
CA LEU A 49 -9.32 -0.47 -13.86
C LEU A 49 -8.71 -1.24 -15.04
N GLY A 50 -7.75 -2.12 -14.78
CA GLY A 50 -7.03 -2.89 -15.78
C GLY A 50 -6.01 -2.09 -16.60
N SER A 51 -5.87 -0.79 -16.35
CA SER A 51 -4.95 0.07 -17.10
C SER A 51 -3.55 0.08 -16.49
N ARG A 52 -2.54 0.05 -17.37
CA ARG A 52 -1.12 0.25 -17.07
C ARG A 52 -0.62 1.62 -17.53
N ALA A 53 -1.52 2.55 -17.86
CA ALA A 53 -1.14 3.86 -18.41
C ALA A 53 -0.20 4.66 -17.50
N MET A 54 -0.34 4.52 -16.17
CA MET A 54 0.52 5.20 -15.19
C MET A 54 1.73 4.36 -14.75
N LEU A 55 1.90 3.14 -15.29
CA LEU A 55 3.09 2.33 -15.01
C LEU A 55 4.29 2.94 -15.73
N ARG A 56 5.25 3.46 -14.95
CA ARG A 56 6.44 4.07 -15.50
C ARG A 56 7.57 3.06 -15.69
N THR A 57 8.47 3.36 -16.63
CA THR A 57 9.65 2.54 -16.90
C THR A 57 10.88 3.18 -16.28
N TYR A 58 11.71 2.37 -15.63
CA TYR A 58 12.96 2.84 -15.05
C TYR A 58 13.98 3.27 -16.12
N ARG A 59 14.67 4.36 -15.82
CA ARG A 59 15.80 4.91 -16.54
C ARG A 59 16.83 5.40 -15.53
N GLU A 60 18.11 5.18 -15.84
CA GLU A 60 19.20 5.65 -14.99
C GLU A 60 19.31 7.19 -15.02
N PRO A 61 19.34 7.86 -13.84
CA PRO A 61 19.45 9.31 -13.78
C PRO A 61 20.86 9.78 -14.10
N ARG A 62 21.00 10.96 -14.72
CA ARG A 62 22.30 11.61 -14.88
C ARG A 62 22.72 12.25 -13.56
N THR A 63 23.99 12.07 -13.18
CA THR A 63 24.56 12.61 -11.94
C THR A 63 25.67 13.63 -12.23
N PRO A 64 25.88 14.65 -11.37
CA PRO A 64 25.13 14.95 -10.14
C PRO A 64 23.70 15.43 -10.41
N LEU A 65 22.77 15.05 -9.53
CA LEU A 65 21.35 15.41 -9.61
C LEU A 65 20.97 16.32 -8.44
N ASP A 66 20.39 17.49 -8.73
CA ASP A 66 19.83 18.36 -7.70
C ASP A 66 18.34 18.05 -7.46
N LEU A 67 18.07 17.36 -6.34
CA LEU A 67 16.72 17.00 -5.93
C LEU A 67 15.90 18.19 -5.37
N ASN A 68 16.48 19.38 -5.23
CA ASN A 68 15.73 20.57 -4.79
C ASN A 68 14.91 21.21 -5.91
N THR A 69 15.24 20.91 -7.17
CA THR A 69 14.67 21.60 -8.34
C THR A 69 13.17 21.34 -8.51
N GLY A 70 12.36 22.38 -8.27
CA GLY A 70 10.90 22.37 -8.45
C GLY A 70 10.09 22.15 -7.18
N PHE A 71 10.73 22.16 -6.00
CA PHE A 71 10.04 21.96 -4.72
C PHE A 71 8.95 23.00 -4.44
N ASP A 72 9.12 24.23 -4.91
CA ASP A 72 8.15 25.33 -4.78
C ASP A 72 6.80 25.03 -5.46
N LYS A 73 6.79 24.11 -6.43
CA LYS A 73 5.62 23.70 -7.21
C LYS A 73 5.14 22.28 -6.88
N PHE A 74 5.66 21.67 -5.82
CA PHE A 74 5.31 20.30 -5.46
C PHE A 74 3.84 20.17 -5.08
N VAL A 75 3.11 19.32 -5.81
CA VAL A 75 1.74 18.90 -5.48
C VAL A 75 1.81 17.56 -4.77
N LYS A 76 1.54 17.58 -3.46
CA LYS A 76 1.51 16.37 -2.64
C LYS A 76 0.22 15.58 -2.92
N SER A 77 0.34 14.25 -2.85
CA SER A 77 -0.82 13.36 -2.96
C SER A 77 -1.83 13.64 -1.85
N ASN A 78 -3.10 13.72 -2.22
CA ASN A 78 -4.22 13.70 -1.29
C ASN A 78 -5.06 12.42 -1.42
N THR A 79 -4.56 11.43 -2.16
CA THR A 79 -5.29 10.19 -2.45
C THR A 79 -5.41 9.35 -1.18
N VAL A 80 -6.65 9.02 -0.83
CA VAL A 80 -6.96 8.07 0.24
C VAL A 80 -7.25 6.72 -0.40
N ALA A 81 -6.45 5.73 -0.05
CA ALA A 81 -6.56 4.40 -0.61
C ALA A 81 -7.46 3.53 0.28
N HIS A 82 -8.54 3.01 -0.31
CA HIS A 82 -9.52 2.16 0.37
C HIS A 82 -9.54 0.76 -0.23
N VAL A 83 -9.77 -0.26 0.59
CA VAL A 83 -9.76 -1.66 0.18
C VAL A 83 -10.84 -1.97 -0.88
N GLU A 84 -11.92 -1.18 -0.93
CA GLU A 84 -12.97 -1.26 -1.94
C GLU A 84 -12.40 -1.12 -3.37
N THR A 85 -11.42 -0.25 -3.58
CA THR A 85 -10.77 -0.08 -4.90
C THR A 85 -10.11 -1.37 -5.38
N LEU A 86 -9.53 -2.15 -4.47
CA LEU A 86 -8.94 -3.47 -4.79
C LEU A 86 -10.02 -4.45 -5.19
N VAL A 87 -11.14 -4.44 -4.46
CA VAL A 87 -12.29 -5.32 -4.72
C VAL A 87 -12.85 -5.04 -6.12
N ASP A 88 -13.04 -3.78 -6.48
CA ASP A 88 -13.54 -3.39 -7.79
C ASP A 88 -12.56 -3.81 -8.90
N ALA A 89 -11.27 -3.59 -8.69
CA ALA A 89 -10.24 -3.91 -9.66
C ALA A 89 -10.13 -5.42 -9.93
N VAL A 90 -10.17 -6.27 -8.90
CA VAL A 90 -10.10 -7.74 -9.12
C VAL A 90 -11.43 -8.31 -9.62
N LYS A 91 -12.58 -7.74 -9.24
CA LYS A 91 -13.87 -8.09 -9.84
C LYS A 91 -13.91 -7.80 -11.33
N SER A 92 -13.30 -6.70 -11.78
CA SER A 92 -13.17 -6.39 -13.22
C SER A 92 -12.44 -7.46 -14.02
N GLN A 93 -11.63 -8.29 -13.35
CA GLN A 93 -10.88 -9.41 -13.93
C GLN A 93 -11.52 -10.79 -13.67
N ASN A 94 -12.78 -10.82 -13.23
CA ASN A 94 -13.50 -12.05 -12.86
C ASN A 94 -12.77 -12.90 -11.80
N TYR A 95 -12.04 -12.25 -10.89
CA TYR A 95 -11.37 -12.94 -9.79
C TYR A 95 -12.34 -13.13 -8.62
N ASP A 96 -12.63 -14.38 -8.27
CA ASP A 96 -13.46 -14.71 -7.11
C ASP A 96 -12.67 -14.60 -5.81
N ILE A 97 -12.87 -13.49 -5.09
CA ILE A 97 -12.26 -13.24 -3.78
C ILE A 97 -12.69 -14.30 -2.76
N SER A 98 -13.96 -14.68 -2.75
CA SER A 98 -14.53 -15.53 -1.69
C SER A 98 -13.93 -16.93 -1.70
N GLU A 99 -13.60 -17.44 -2.88
CA GLU A 99 -12.96 -18.74 -3.02
C GLU A 99 -11.44 -18.67 -2.98
N LYS A 100 -10.83 -17.55 -3.40
CA LYS A 100 -9.38 -17.47 -3.67
C LYS A 100 -8.59 -16.61 -2.69
N ALA A 101 -9.23 -15.91 -1.76
CA ALA A 101 -8.52 -15.06 -0.79
C ALA A 101 -9.10 -15.18 0.62
N ASP A 102 -8.21 -15.44 1.57
CA ASP A 102 -8.53 -15.40 3.00
C ASP A 102 -8.36 -13.98 3.54
N ILE A 103 -7.43 -13.20 2.98
CA ILE A 103 -7.12 -11.83 3.36
C ILE A 103 -7.03 -10.93 2.11
N VAL A 104 -7.65 -9.75 2.16
CA VAL A 104 -7.54 -8.70 1.14
C VAL A 104 -7.07 -7.40 1.80
N THR A 105 -5.98 -6.81 1.30
CA THR A 105 -5.42 -5.60 1.91
C THR A 105 -4.44 -4.84 1.02
N TYR A 106 -3.96 -3.68 1.45
CA TYR A 106 -2.77 -3.04 0.88
C TYR A 106 -1.50 -3.57 1.52
N ARG A 107 -0.41 -3.62 0.74
CA ARG A 107 0.95 -3.98 1.22
C ARG A 107 1.33 -3.25 2.50
N ASN A 108 0.93 -1.98 2.64
CA ASN A 108 1.21 -1.17 3.84
C ASN A 108 0.77 -1.85 5.15
N ASN A 109 -0.43 -2.44 5.19
CA ASN A 109 -0.93 -3.10 6.39
C ASN A 109 -0.15 -4.38 6.72
N LEU A 110 0.32 -5.12 5.70
CA LEU A 110 1.23 -6.25 5.92
C LEU A 110 2.58 -5.80 6.47
N ASN A 111 3.12 -4.66 6.02
CA ASN A 111 4.35 -4.09 6.57
C ASN A 111 4.16 -3.76 8.06
N LYS A 112 3.06 -3.11 8.44
CA LYS A 112 2.73 -2.82 9.85
C LYS A 112 2.73 -4.09 10.71
N ILE A 113 2.00 -5.11 10.28
CA ILE A 113 1.86 -6.38 11.01
C ILE A 113 3.22 -7.10 11.11
N THR A 114 3.93 -7.27 9.99
CA THR A 114 5.18 -8.04 9.93
C THR A 114 6.35 -7.35 10.61
N LEU A 115 6.35 -6.01 10.68
CA LEU A 115 7.36 -5.24 11.38
C LEU A 115 7.06 -5.01 12.86
N THR A 116 5.85 -5.35 13.34
CA THR A 116 5.46 -5.17 14.75
C THR A 116 6.47 -5.73 15.76
N PRO A 117 7.09 -6.92 15.56
CA PRO A 117 8.12 -7.42 16.48
C PRO A 117 9.36 -6.53 16.63
N TYR A 118 9.65 -5.69 15.62
CA TYR A 118 10.85 -4.86 15.55
C TYR A 118 10.54 -3.36 15.71
N ASN A 119 9.27 -2.97 15.57
CA ASN A 119 8.82 -1.59 15.69
C ASN A 119 8.37 -1.31 17.13
N HIS A 120 9.24 -0.64 17.89
CA HIS A 120 8.98 -0.25 19.27
C HIS A 120 8.60 1.23 19.43
N ARG A 121 8.48 1.98 18.33
CA ARG A 121 8.35 3.45 18.37
C ARG A 121 7.06 3.93 17.71
N ASP A 122 6.73 3.37 16.56
CA ASP A 122 5.66 3.90 15.72
C ASP A 122 4.37 3.14 15.99
N VAL A 123 3.37 3.85 16.50
CA VAL A 123 2.02 3.32 16.67
C VAL A 123 1.38 3.16 15.28
N TRP A 124 0.57 2.11 15.11
CA TRP A 124 -0.19 1.92 13.88
C TRP A 124 -1.58 1.37 14.17
N GLU A 125 -2.51 1.71 13.29
CA GLU A 125 -3.87 1.21 13.28
C GLU A 125 -4.25 0.74 11.86
N LEU A 126 -5.27 -0.09 11.79
CA LEU A 126 -5.98 -0.51 10.58
C LEU A 126 -7.41 -0.86 10.95
N ASP A 127 -8.32 -0.78 9.99
CA ASP A 127 -9.67 -1.29 10.16
C ASP A 127 -9.74 -2.71 9.60
N ALA A 128 -10.53 -3.57 10.24
CA ALA A 128 -10.72 -4.95 9.81
C ALA A 128 -12.20 -5.31 9.76
N CYS A 129 -12.65 -5.89 8.65
CA CYS A 129 -13.98 -6.48 8.53
C CYS A 129 -13.89 -7.90 7.96
N ARG A 130 -14.82 -8.77 8.32
CA ARG A 130 -14.91 -10.12 7.77
C ARG A 130 -16.22 -10.29 7.01
N VAL A 131 -16.12 -10.65 5.74
CA VAL A 131 -17.27 -10.85 4.85
C VAL A 131 -17.11 -12.18 4.12
N SER A 132 -18.11 -13.05 4.22
CA SER A 132 -18.14 -14.36 3.55
C SER A 132 -16.87 -15.21 3.73
N GLY A 133 -16.27 -15.16 4.92
CA GLY A 133 -15.07 -15.93 5.25
C GLY A 133 -13.76 -15.16 5.06
N THR A 134 -13.71 -14.18 4.14
CA THR A 134 -12.54 -13.34 3.84
C THR A 134 -12.42 -12.16 4.81
N VAL A 135 -11.20 -11.84 5.23
CA VAL A 135 -10.88 -10.67 6.05
C VAL A 135 -10.36 -9.54 5.15
N PHE A 136 -10.98 -8.37 5.24
CA PHE A 136 -10.55 -7.16 4.56
C PHE A 136 -9.90 -6.24 5.58
N LEU A 137 -8.69 -5.78 5.28
CA LEU A 137 -7.93 -4.87 6.15
C LEU A 137 -7.74 -3.55 5.42
N ASP A 138 -8.38 -2.49 5.89
CA ASP A 138 -8.32 -1.15 5.31
C ASP A 138 -7.26 -0.28 5.98
N ILE A 139 -6.77 0.72 5.26
CA ILE A 139 -5.72 1.62 5.77
C ILE A 139 -6.33 2.63 6.73
N ARG A 140 -5.78 2.71 7.94
CA ARG A 140 -5.95 3.85 8.85
C ARG A 140 -4.67 4.65 8.90
N SER A 141 -4.77 5.95 8.59
CA SER A 141 -3.65 6.86 8.79
C SER A 141 -3.59 7.27 10.25
N THR A 142 -2.46 6.98 10.88
CA THR A 142 -2.13 7.36 12.27
C THR A 142 -1.04 8.42 12.33
N ASN A 143 -0.38 8.66 11.20
CA ASN A 143 0.69 9.64 11.09
C ASN A 143 0.13 10.94 10.53
N GLU A 144 0.42 12.02 11.24
CA GLU A 144 0.27 13.36 10.69
C GLU A 144 1.38 13.61 9.67
N ASP A 145 1.03 14.33 8.62
CA ASP A 145 2.01 14.76 7.64
C ASP A 145 3.10 15.61 8.29
N PRO A 146 4.37 15.50 7.85
CA PRO A 146 5.41 16.38 8.35
C PRO A 146 5.00 17.85 8.16
N THR A 147 4.80 18.56 9.26
CA THR A 147 4.39 19.96 9.25
C THR A 147 5.58 20.89 9.07
N ASP A 148 6.79 20.42 9.37
CA ASP A 148 8.02 21.19 9.21
C ASP A 148 8.51 21.20 7.75
N SER A 149 9.16 22.31 7.37
CA SER A 149 9.63 22.53 6.00
C SER A 149 10.65 21.49 5.54
N ARG A 150 11.47 20.96 6.47
CA ARG A 150 12.49 19.97 6.16
C ARG A 150 11.88 18.59 5.90
N GLY A 151 10.89 18.18 6.69
CA GLY A 151 10.12 16.96 6.48
C GLY A 151 9.43 16.96 5.11
N ARG A 152 8.78 18.08 4.74
CA ARG A 152 8.18 18.24 3.41
C ARG A 152 9.19 18.14 2.28
N LEU A 153 10.38 18.73 2.45
CA LEU A 153 11.46 18.68 1.46
C LEU A 153 11.99 17.24 1.29
N PHE A 154 12.12 16.49 2.37
CA PHE A 154 12.56 15.09 2.29
C PHE A 154 11.51 14.17 1.68
N THR A 155 10.22 14.41 1.94
CA THR A 155 9.14 13.72 1.20
C THR A 155 9.23 14.02 -0.30
N TYR A 156 9.45 15.29 -0.66
CA TYR A 156 9.59 15.70 -2.05
C TYR A 156 10.76 15.03 -2.78
N TYR A 157 11.91 14.84 -2.13
CA TYR A 157 13.07 14.19 -2.73
C TYR A 157 12.77 12.79 -3.27
N GLY A 158 11.89 12.03 -2.60
CA GLY A 158 11.43 10.73 -3.12
C GLY A 158 10.73 10.87 -4.46
N TYR A 159 9.71 11.73 -4.53
CA TYR A 159 8.95 11.97 -5.76
C TYR A 159 9.81 12.59 -6.88
N LYS A 160 10.70 13.52 -6.54
CA LYS A 160 11.61 14.11 -7.54
C LYS A 160 12.56 13.05 -8.11
N PHE A 161 13.08 12.17 -7.25
CA PHE A 161 13.93 11.08 -7.69
C PHE A 161 13.17 10.11 -8.59
N GLU A 162 11.93 9.73 -8.22
CA GLU A 162 11.05 8.91 -9.06
C GLU A 162 10.80 9.56 -10.42
N GLN A 163 10.46 10.86 -10.47
CA GLN A 163 10.27 11.58 -11.73
C GLN A 163 11.51 11.49 -12.62
N VAL A 164 12.70 11.78 -12.11
CA VAL A 164 13.94 11.72 -12.92
C VAL A 164 14.25 10.31 -13.39
N CYS A 165 13.99 9.29 -12.56
CA CYS A 165 14.26 7.90 -12.93
C CYS A 165 13.16 7.28 -13.80
N CYS A 166 12.02 7.92 -13.98
CA CYS A 166 10.84 7.29 -14.57
C CYS A 166 10.14 8.14 -15.64
N SER A 167 10.69 9.31 -16.00
CA SER A 167 10.19 10.16 -17.09
C SER A 167 10.45 9.55 -18.45
N ALA A 168 9.43 9.52 -19.30
CA ALA A 168 9.53 9.01 -20.66
C ALA A 168 10.30 9.99 -21.56
N ASP A 169 10.12 11.29 -21.33
CA ASP A 169 10.79 12.38 -22.04
C ASP A 169 11.62 13.23 -21.05
N PRO A 170 12.88 13.60 -21.37
CA PRO A 170 13.69 14.49 -20.53
C PRO A 170 13.03 15.83 -20.18
N SER A 171 12.08 16.31 -20.99
CA SER A 171 11.31 17.52 -20.70
C SER A 171 10.39 17.34 -19.48
N GLU A 172 9.91 16.13 -19.23
CA GLU A 172 9.11 15.80 -18.05
C GLU A 172 9.95 15.89 -16.77
N GLU A 173 11.28 15.69 -16.82
CA GLU A 173 12.17 15.79 -15.65
C GLU A 173 12.12 17.20 -15.01
N ASN A 174 11.71 18.22 -15.77
CA ASN A 174 11.60 19.61 -15.33
C ASN A 174 10.16 20.08 -15.06
N ALA A 175 9.17 19.23 -15.34
CA ALA A 175 7.78 19.52 -15.01
C ALA A 175 7.57 19.55 -13.48
N PRO A 176 6.55 20.26 -12.99
CA PRO A 176 6.13 20.16 -11.59
C PRO A 176 5.86 18.71 -11.20
N VAL A 177 6.34 18.31 -10.02
CA VAL A 177 6.06 16.98 -9.45
C VAL A 177 4.62 16.98 -8.94
N ASP A 178 3.80 16.06 -9.45
CA ASP A 178 2.47 15.75 -8.92
C ASP A 178 2.41 14.30 -8.42
N ALA A 179 2.15 14.15 -7.13
CA ALA A 179 2.13 12.86 -6.44
C ALA A 179 0.74 12.17 -6.45
N ASN A 180 -0.24 12.70 -7.17
CA ASN A 180 -1.58 12.09 -7.28
C ASN A 180 -1.67 11.01 -8.36
N GLU A 181 -0.69 10.93 -9.26
CA GLU A 181 -0.59 9.82 -10.22
C GLU A 181 -0.12 8.55 -9.53
N GLU A 182 -0.83 7.44 -9.75
CA GLU A 182 -0.44 6.13 -9.20
C GLU A 182 -0.71 5.01 -10.20
N PHE A 183 0.14 3.99 -10.14
CA PHE A 183 -0.10 2.68 -10.71
C PHE A 183 -0.08 1.65 -9.59
N CYS A 184 -1.06 0.75 -9.59
CA CYS A 184 -1.20 -0.27 -8.56
C CYS A 184 -1.36 -1.65 -9.19
N SER A 185 -0.69 -2.63 -8.60
CA SER A 185 -0.77 -4.05 -8.97
C SER A 185 -1.37 -4.85 -7.82
N MET A 186 -2.46 -5.57 -8.08
CA MET A 186 -3.06 -6.50 -7.13
C MET A 186 -2.43 -7.87 -7.35
N VAL A 187 -1.78 -8.37 -6.30
CA VAL A 187 -0.97 -9.57 -6.33
C VAL A 187 -1.55 -10.60 -5.38
N HIS A 188 -1.71 -11.83 -5.86
CA HIS A 188 -2.01 -12.97 -5.03
C HIS A 188 -0.72 -13.65 -4.57
N ARG A 189 -0.69 -14.08 -3.30
CA ARG A 189 0.34 -14.95 -2.76
C ARG A 189 -0.20 -15.78 -1.59
N GLU A 190 0.43 -16.92 -1.32
CA GLU A 190 0.20 -17.72 -0.13
C GLU A 190 1.31 -17.47 0.90
N ILE A 191 0.92 -17.22 2.16
CA ILE A 191 1.81 -17.06 3.30
C ILE A 191 1.38 -18.06 4.36
N GLY A 192 2.16 -19.12 4.54
CA GLY A 192 1.75 -20.25 5.37
C GLY A 192 0.47 -20.90 4.83
N ASN A 193 -0.59 -20.90 5.63
CA ASN A 193 -1.89 -21.48 5.26
C ASN A 193 -2.91 -20.42 4.80
N HIS A 194 -2.48 -19.20 4.52
CA HIS A 194 -3.37 -18.10 4.15
C HIS A 194 -3.09 -17.62 2.73
N ARG A 195 -4.15 -17.49 1.95
CA ARG A 195 -4.15 -16.86 0.62
C ARG A 195 -4.39 -15.36 0.79
N VAL A 196 -3.40 -14.58 0.42
CA VAL A 196 -3.37 -13.14 0.62
C VAL A 196 -3.41 -12.45 -0.74
N LEU A 197 -4.47 -11.67 -0.96
CA LEU A 197 -4.56 -10.74 -2.07
C LEU A 197 -4.12 -9.36 -1.55
N LEU A 198 -3.01 -8.84 -2.06
CA LEU A 198 -2.48 -7.55 -1.65
C LEU A 198 -2.30 -6.57 -2.81
N CYS A 199 -2.60 -5.31 -2.60
CA CYS A 199 -2.23 -4.24 -3.52
C CYS A 199 -0.83 -3.73 -3.22
N ALA A 200 0.04 -3.78 -4.23
CA ALA A 200 1.33 -3.13 -4.24
C ALA A 200 1.26 -1.87 -5.11
N VAL A 201 1.60 -0.75 -4.47
CA VAL A 201 1.89 0.54 -5.11
C VAL A 201 3.40 0.65 -5.28
#